data_AF-A0A7Y0HVQ4-F1
#
_entry.id   AF-A0A7Y0HVQ4-F1
#
_cell.length_a   1.000
_cell.length_b   1.000
_cell.length_c   1.000
_cell.angle_alpha   90.00
_cell.angle_beta   90.00
_cell.angle_gamma   90.00
#
_symmetry.space_group_name_H-M   'P 1'
#
loop_
_entity.id
_entity.type
_entity.pdbx_description
1 polymer ?
#
loop_
_entity_poly.entity_id
_entity_poly.type
_entity_poly.pdbx_seq_one_letter_code
_entity_poly.pdbx_strand_id
1 'polypeptide(L)'
;MVESCELVAPHRGMYADPEYWSMLDHIGKVQHISSTLCREKPETIIAGISAAAVWGFDHSAYLHKDGVITIAKPYGNPSRTMHSQLRRIYLPARHMNHITTHNNTQVTDPTRTLFDCGRMEKFRDAFPVFESAVRQNSVDSTAFLDYCSRAYVGRNRHLPAFVMSKARGLSENGGEAFALAVIFEFGFPWPEQQVEFSCIEPDGTRKVKRVDFAWYMPDGRIIVGELDGQQKYVDPSMTGGRTISEIVEDERERSQMLYRCGVSTVVRFTFDDVVRRTPLERKLREAGVPCGAPPVLPQPHGHR
;
A
#
# COMPACT_ATOMS: atom_id res chain seq x y z
N MET A 1 -45.56 -2.61 -16.32
CA MET A 1 -44.39 -3.50 -16.18
C MET A 1 -43.66 -3.03 -14.94
N VAL A 2 -43.62 -3.86 -13.89
CA VAL A 2 -42.89 -3.54 -12.66
C VAL A 2 -41.49 -4.10 -12.87
N GLU A 3 -40.52 -3.24 -13.15
CA GLU A 3 -39.11 -3.62 -13.06
C GLU A 3 -38.85 -4.03 -11.61
N SER A 4 -38.47 -5.29 -11.40
CA SER A 4 -37.98 -5.74 -10.12
C SER A 4 -36.71 -4.95 -9.80
N CYS A 5 -36.78 -3.99 -8.88
CA CYS A 5 -35.60 -3.33 -8.31
C CYS A 5 -34.82 -4.35 -7.46
N GLU A 6 -34.04 -5.20 -8.12
CA GLU A 6 -33.15 -6.13 -7.44
C GLU A 6 -32.04 -5.32 -6.77
N LEU A 7 -32.01 -5.31 -5.44
CA LEU A 7 -30.94 -4.69 -4.66
C LEU A 7 -29.84 -5.71 -4.40
N VAL A 8 -28.57 -5.27 -4.41
CA VAL A 8 -27.48 -6.08 -3.88
C VAL A 8 -27.37 -5.92 -2.37
N ALA A 9 -26.85 -6.93 -1.68
CA ALA A 9 -26.62 -6.90 -0.23
C ALA A 9 -25.12 -6.96 0.11
N PRO A 10 -24.40 -5.82 0.13
CA PRO A 10 -22.96 -5.76 0.39
C PRO A 10 -22.52 -6.32 1.75
N HIS A 11 -23.35 -6.11 2.75
CA HIS A 11 -23.13 -6.50 4.13
C HIS A 11 -24.48 -6.82 4.76
N ARG A 12 -24.53 -7.73 5.73
CA ARG A 12 -25.77 -8.11 6.39
C ARG A 12 -26.54 -6.88 6.89
N GLY A 13 -27.78 -6.73 6.41
CA GLY A 13 -28.67 -5.62 6.75
C GLY A 13 -28.42 -4.33 5.97
N MET A 14 -27.53 -4.36 4.96
CA MET A 14 -27.27 -3.24 4.07
C MET A 14 -27.65 -3.62 2.65
N TYR A 15 -28.25 -2.68 1.93
CA TYR A 15 -28.67 -2.85 0.55
C TYR A 15 -28.17 -1.67 -0.28
N ALA A 16 -27.78 -1.93 -1.51
CA ALA A 16 -27.33 -0.91 -2.45
C ALA A 16 -27.91 -1.17 -3.83
N ASP A 17 -28.00 -0.09 -4.62
CA ASP A 17 -28.25 -0.18 -6.05
C ASP A 17 -27.12 -0.97 -6.74
N PRO A 18 -27.43 -1.98 -7.59
CA PRO A 18 -26.42 -2.83 -8.22
C PRO A 18 -25.46 -2.06 -9.12
N GLU A 19 -25.97 -1.11 -9.92
CA GLU A 19 -25.16 -0.34 -10.87
C GLU A 19 -24.17 0.53 -10.11
N TYR A 20 -24.66 1.31 -9.15
CA TYR A 20 -23.82 2.11 -8.26
C TYR A 20 -22.77 1.27 -7.53
N TRP A 21 -23.19 0.15 -6.95
CA TRP A 21 -22.28 -0.72 -6.21
C TRP A 21 -21.20 -1.34 -7.10
N SER A 22 -21.54 -1.68 -8.35
CA SER A 22 -20.59 -2.25 -9.31
C SER A 22 -19.50 -1.24 -9.70
N MET A 23 -19.82 0.06 -9.76
CA MET A 23 -18.88 1.13 -10.11
C MET A 23 -17.85 1.44 -9.01
N LEU A 24 -18.13 1.05 -7.77
CA LEU A 24 -17.20 1.26 -6.67
C LEU A 24 -16.04 0.25 -6.73
N ASP A 25 -14.82 0.76 -6.55
CA ASP A 25 -13.66 -0.07 -6.27
C ASP A 25 -13.77 -0.70 -4.86
N HIS A 26 -12.85 -1.62 -4.54
CA HIS A 26 -12.87 -2.31 -3.25
C HIS A 26 -12.75 -1.36 -2.06
N ILE A 27 -12.00 -0.26 -2.21
CA ILE A 27 -11.78 0.72 -1.13
C ILE A 27 -13.06 1.52 -0.88
N GLY A 28 -13.70 2.04 -1.94
CA GLY A 28 -14.98 2.72 -1.86
C GLY A 28 -16.04 1.84 -1.22
N LYS A 29 -16.11 0.55 -1.61
CA LYS A 29 -17.02 -0.42 -0.98
C LYS A 29 -16.80 -0.53 0.54
N VAL A 30 -15.55 -0.60 0.99
CA VAL A 30 -15.21 -0.64 2.43
C VAL A 30 -15.62 0.64 3.13
N GLN A 31 -15.40 1.81 2.52
CA GLN A 31 -15.80 3.11 3.07
C GLN A 31 -17.33 3.22 3.22
N HIS A 32 -18.09 2.77 2.22
CA HIS A 32 -19.56 2.75 2.28
C HIS A 32 -20.11 1.82 3.37
N ILE A 33 -19.56 0.60 3.49
CA ILE A 33 -19.98 -0.32 4.56
C ILE A 33 -19.61 0.26 5.93
N SER A 34 -18.40 0.83 6.06
CA SER A 34 -17.89 1.42 7.30
C SER A 34 -18.74 2.58 7.80
N SER A 35 -19.03 3.55 6.93
CA SER A 35 -19.90 4.69 7.26
C SER A 35 -21.32 4.25 7.61
N THR A 36 -21.88 3.29 6.89
CA THR A 36 -23.21 2.74 7.18
C THR A 36 -23.23 2.02 8.53
N LEU A 37 -22.20 1.23 8.87
CA LEU A 37 -22.08 0.58 10.17
C LEU A 37 -22.07 1.59 11.32
N CYS A 38 -21.31 2.69 11.19
CA CYS A 38 -21.27 3.75 12.19
C CYS A 38 -22.58 4.52 12.28
N ARG A 39 -23.32 4.69 11.19
CA ARG A 39 -24.65 5.34 11.21
C ARG A 39 -25.68 4.49 11.95
N GLU A 40 -25.73 3.19 11.66
CA GLU A 40 -26.68 2.26 12.30
C GLU A 40 -26.32 1.96 13.75
N LYS A 41 -25.02 1.96 14.06
CA LYS A 41 -24.46 1.67 15.39
C LYS A 41 -23.36 2.68 15.73
N PRO A 42 -23.72 3.85 16.30
CA PRO A 42 -22.79 4.95 16.58
C PRO A 42 -21.62 4.61 17.51
N GLU A 43 -21.66 3.48 18.23
CA GLU A 43 -20.57 2.97 19.05
C GLU A 43 -19.56 2.09 18.27
N THR A 44 -19.81 1.87 16.97
CA THR A 44 -18.90 1.12 16.10
C THR A 44 -17.68 1.98 15.80
N ILE A 45 -16.50 1.42 16.06
CA ILE A 45 -15.21 2.05 15.80
C ILE A 45 -14.55 1.23 14.69
N ILE A 46 -14.37 1.83 13.52
CA ILE A 46 -13.63 1.22 12.40
C ILE A 46 -12.13 1.24 12.72
N ALA A 47 -11.43 0.15 12.45
CA ALA A 47 -10.02 0.00 12.85
C ALA A 47 -9.20 -0.84 11.85
N GLY A 48 -7.88 -0.92 12.08
CA GLY A 48 -6.97 -1.73 11.26
C GLY A 48 -7.04 -1.38 9.77
N ILE A 49 -7.00 -2.39 8.90
CA ILE A 49 -6.98 -2.15 7.45
C ILE A 49 -8.25 -1.48 6.91
N SER A 50 -9.41 -1.69 7.56
CA SER A 50 -10.65 -0.97 7.20
C SER A 50 -10.58 0.51 7.59
N ALA A 51 -9.89 0.85 8.69
CA ALA A 51 -9.61 2.25 9.00
C ALA A 51 -8.64 2.87 7.99
N ALA A 52 -7.61 2.13 7.54
CA ALA A 52 -6.73 2.61 6.48
C ALA A 52 -7.49 2.98 5.20
N ALA A 53 -8.50 2.20 4.83
CA ALA A 53 -9.43 2.55 3.73
C ALA A 53 -10.24 3.82 4.03
N VAL A 54 -10.76 3.99 5.25
CA VAL A 54 -11.48 5.21 5.65
C VAL A 54 -10.58 6.46 5.57
N TRP A 55 -9.31 6.35 5.97
CA TRP A 55 -8.33 7.44 5.87
C TRP A 55 -7.81 7.70 4.45
N GLY A 56 -8.10 6.81 3.50
CA GLY A 56 -7.55 6.91 2.14
C GLY A 56 -6.04 6.64 2.07
N PHE A 57 -5.51 5.79 2.96
CA PHE A 57 -4.13 5.33 2.87
C PHE A 57 -4.00 4.26 1.79
N ASP A 58 -2.93 4.31 0.99
CA ASP A 58 -2.70 3.30 -0.05
C ASP A 58 -2.45 1.91 0.54
N HIS A 59 -3.14 0.90 0.01
CA HIS A 59 -2.92 -0.51 0.32
C HIS A 59 -3.59 -1.40 -0.72
N SER A 60 -3.23 -2.68 -0.71
CA SER A 60 -3.77 -3.64 -1.67
C SER A 60 -5.25 -3.98 -1.38
N ALA A 61 -6.09 -3.88 -2.40
CA ALA A 61 -7.52 -4.22 -2.34
C ALA A 61 -7.79 -5.67 -1.87
N TYR A 62 -6.87 -6.61 -2.15
CA TYR A 62 -7.03 -8.01 -1.75
C TYR A 62 -7.13 -8.19 -0.23
N LEU A 63 -6.64 -7.24 0.58
CA LEU A 63 -6.75 -7.26 2.04
C LEU A 63 -8.22 -7.14 2.50
N HIS A 64 -9.13 -6.76 1.59
CA HIS A 64 -10.58 -6.65 1.82
C HIS A 64 -11.41 -7.69 1.05
N LYS A 65 -10.78 -8.64 0.34
CA LYS A 65 -11.47 -9.55 -0.60
C LYS A 65 -12.58 -10.38 0.03
N ASP A 66 -12.49 -10.66 1.33
CA ASP A 66 -13.48 -11.45 2.07
C ASP A 66 -14.69 -10.59 2.52
N GLY A 67 -14.70 -9.29 2.19
CA GLY A 67 -15.76 -8.35 2.58
C GLY A 67 -15.80 -8.08 4.08
N VAL A 68 -14.74 -8.41 4.81
CA VAL A 68 -14.68 -8.34 6.27
C VAL A 68 -14.27 -6.94 6.72
N ILE A 69 -15.13 -6.29 7.51
CA ILE A 69 -14.80 -4.99 8.12
C ILE A 69 -14.13 -5.20 9.47
N THR A 70 -13.00 -4.55 9.67
CA THR A 70 -12.28 -4.55 10.95
C THR A 70 -12.83 -3.46 11.87
N ILE A 71 -13.28 -3.87 13.05
CA ILE A 71 -13.79 -2.97 14.10
C ILE A 71 -13.01 -3.15 15.40
N ALA A 72 -12.85 -2.06 16.14
CA ALA A 72 -12.30 -2.07 17.49
C ALA A 72 -13.42 -2.24 18.53
N LYS A 73 -13.13 -2.99 19.61
CA LYS A 73 -13.99 -3.06 20.79
C LYS A 73 -13.19 -2.76 22.07
N PRO A 74 -13.75 -1.91 22.96
CA PRO A 74 -13.11 -1.56 24.24
C PRO A 74 -13.18 -2.65 25.30
N TYR A 75 -14.10 -3.61 25.15
CA TYR A 75 -14.36 -4.67 26.11
C TYR A 75 -14.63 -6.00 25.42
N GLY A 76 -14.35 -7.09 26.14
CA GLY A 76 -14.71 -8.45 25.75
C GLY A 76 -13.63 -9.18 24.94
N ASN A 77 -13.72 -10.51 24.97
CA ASN A 77 -12.88 -11.38 24.17
C ASN A 77 -13.40 -11.31 22.71
N PRO A 78 -12.61 -10.87 21.70
CA PRO A 78 -13.08 -10.69 20.33
C PRO A 78 -13.62 -11.98 19.66
N SER A 79 -13.40 -13.13 20.31
CA SER A 79 -13.66 -14.49 19.86
C SER A 79 -15.10 -15.02 20.02
N ARG A 80 -16.00 -14.39 20.83
CA ARG A 80 -17.26 -15.07 21.23
C ARG A 80 -18.44 -15.01 20.24
N THR A 81 -18.39 -14.19 19.19
CA THR A 81 -19.40 -14.23 18.11
C THR A 81 -18.73 -13.92 16.77
N MET A 82 -18.43 -14.98 16.00
CA MET A 82 -17.99 -14.87 14.62
C MET A 82 -19.17 -14.40 13.75
N HIS A 83 -19.32 -13.08 13.65
CA HIS A 83 -20.01 -12.52 12.49
C HIS A 83 -19.04 -12.65 11.32
N SER A 84 -19.39 -13.47 10.32
CA SER A 84 -18.52 -13.79 9.18
C SER A 84 -17.99 -12.56 8.43
N GLN A 85 -18.65 -11.42 8.54
CA GLN A 85 -18.29 -10.15 7.88
C GLN A 85 -17.58 -9.14 8.80
N LEU A 86 -17.31 -9.46 10.07
CA LEU A 86 -16.66 -8.55 11.02
C LEU A 86 -15.44 -9.18 11.71
N ARG A 87 -14.27 -8.55 11.54
CA ARG A 87 -13.07 -8.84 12.32
C ARG A 87 -13.02 -7.90 13.52
N ARG A 88 -12.93 -8.45 14.73
CA ARG A 88 -12.87 -7.66 15.96
C ARG A 88 -11.45 -7.60 16.49
N ILE A 89 -10.95 -6.40 16.74
CA ILE A 89 -9.68 -6.17 17.42
C ILE A 89 -9.91 -5.50 18.77
N TYR A 90 -9.04 -5.82 19.73
CA TYR A 90 -9.12 -5.25 21.07
C TYR A 90 -8.44 -3.87 21.11
N LEU A 91 -9.18 -2.87 21.58
CA LEU A 91 -8.70 -1.52 21.82
C LEU A 91 -8.86 -1.23 23.33
N PRO A 92 -7.83 -1.43 24.16
CA PRO A 92 -7.94 -1.22 25.60
C PRO A 92 -8.46 0.19 25.94
N ALA A 93 -9.20 0.34 27.04
CA ALA A 93 -9.78 1.62 27.47
C ALA A 93 -8.76 2.79 27.52
N ARG A 94 -7.51 2.51 27.88
CA ARG A 94 -6.40 3.50 27.88
C ARG A 94 -6.03 4.06 26.50
N HIS A 95 -6.50 3.44 25.43
CA HIS A 95 -6.27 3.82 24.03
C HIS A 95 -7.52 4.42 23.38
N MET A 96 -8.58 4.70 24.15
CA MET A 96 -9.81 5.32 23.63
C MET A 96 -9.58 6.76 23.14
N ASN A 97 -8.52 7.41 23.58
CA ASN A 97 -8.06 8.70 23.05
C ASN A 97 -7.61 8.63 21.58
N HIS A 98 -7.43 7.44 21.02
CA HIS A 98 -7.15 7.22 19.60
C HIS A 98 -8.41 7.06 18.75
N ILE A 99 -9.59 7.38 19.27
CA ILE A 99 -10.83 7.34 18.48
C ILE A 99 -11.15 8.76 18.03
N THR A 100 -11.46 8.89 16.75
CA THR A 100 -11.86 10.16 16.13
C THR A 100 -12.97 9.91 15.10
N THR A 101 -13.46 10.98 14.48
CA THR A 101 -14.44 10.91 13.40
C THR A 101 -13.80 11.42 12.12
N HIS A 102 -13.92 10.64 11.05
CA HIS A 102 -13.49 11.02 9.71
C HIS A 102 -14.59 10.63 8.70
N ASN A 103 -15.03 11.56 7.84
CA ASN A 103 -16.11 11.33 6.86
C ASN A 103 -17.34 10.64 7.48
N ASN A 104 -17.86 11.17 8.60
CA ASN A 104 -19.00 10.63 9.36
C ASN A 104 -18.82 9.19 9.86
N THR A 105 -17.58 8.70 9.90
CA THR A 105 -17.23 7.36 10.37
C THR A 105 -16.39 7.49 11.63
N GLN A 106 -16.82 6.84 12.71
CA GLN A 106 -16.02 6.75 13.92
C GLN A 106 -14.91 5.71 13.68
N VAL A 107 -13.66 6.13 13.83
CA VAL A 107 -12.49 5.41 13.34
C VAL A 107 -11.31 5.58 14.29
N THR A 108 -10.38 4.63 14.31
CA THR A 108 -9.08 4.84 14.96
C THR A 108 -8.28 5.92 14.24
N ASP A 109 -7.59 6.79 14.97
CA ASP A 109 -6.70 7.82 14.42
C ASP A 109 -5.56 7.19 13.58
N PRO A 110 -4.81 7.99 12.79
CA PRO A 110 -3.73 7.46 11.96
C PRO A 110 -2.68 6.67 12.75
N THR A 111 -2.28 7.14 13.94
CA THR A 111 -1.32 6.46 14.81
C THR A 111 -1.77 5.06 15.18
N ARG A 112 -3.02 4.91 15.64
CA ARG A 112 -3.55 3.61 16.04
C ARG A 112 -3.85 2.72 14.83
N THR A 113 -4.31 3.30 13.73
CA THR A 113 -4.55 2.61 12.46
C THR A 113 -3.27 1.97 11.94
N LEU A 114 -2.17 2.73 11.89
CA LEU A 114 -0.85 2.24 11.48
C LEU A 114 -0.32 1.17 12.44
N PHE A 115 -0.47 1.36 13.76
CA PHE A 115 -0.09 0.35 14.73
C PHE A 115 -0.81 -0.99 14.51
N ASP A 116 -2.13 -0.95 14.30
CA ASP A 116 -2.92 -2.15 14.06
C ASP A 116 -2.60 -2.79 12.70
N CYS A 117 -2.41 -2.02 11.63
CA CYS A 117 -1.98 -2.55 10.33
C CYS A 117 -0.60 -3.22 10.43
N GLY A 118 0.39 -2.53 11.00
CA GLY A 118 1.76 -3.01 11.09
C GLY A 118 1.97 -4.20 12.03
N ARG A 119 1.03 -4.48 12.95
CA ARG A 119 1.10 -5.65 13.83
C ARG A 119 0.30 -6.86 13.33
N MET A 120 -0.57 -6.67 12.34
CA MET A 120 -1.53 -7.68 11.87
C MET A 120 -1.23 -8.16 10.45
N GLU A 121 -0.67 -7.29 9.61
CA GLU A 121 -0.34 -7.58 8.21
C GLU A 121 1.15 -7.91 8.04
N LYS A 122 1.51 -8.54 6.92
CA LYS A 122 2.93 -8.78 6.59
C LYS A 122 3.61 -7.43 6.29
N PHE A 123 4.93 -7.38 6.43
CA PHE A 123 5.71 -6.17 6.14
C PHE A 123 5.36 -5.57 4.78
N ARG A 124 5.36 -6.37 3.70
CA ARG A 124 4.98 -5.93 2.35
C ARG A 124 3.60 -5.27 2.24
N ASP A 125 2.65 -5.69 3.08
CA ASP A 125 1.25 -5.27 3.03
C ASP A 125 1.00 -4.05 3.91
N ALA A 126 1.69 -3.97 5.04
CA ALA A 126 1.63 -2.82 5.94
C ALA A 126 2.39 -1.61 5.38
N PHE A 127 3.54 -1.83 4.72
CA PHE A 127 4.43 -0.75 4.31
C PHE A 127 3.77 0.32 3.40
N PRO A 128 2.92 -0.02 2.41
CA PRO A 128 2.14 0.98 1.66
C PRO A 128 1.27 1.89 2.52
N VAL A 129 0.65 1.36 3.57
CA VAL A 129 -0.18 2.17 4.49
C VAL A 129 0.67 3.23 5.19
N PHE A 130 1.88 2.85 5.61
CA PHE A 130 2.82 3.73 6.30
C PHE A 130 3.41 4.78 5.36
N GLU A 131 3.86 4.38 4.17
CA GLU A 131 4.33 5.32 3.14
C GLU A 131 3.25 6.35 2.82
N SER A 132 2.02 5.91 2.59
CA SER A 132 0.90 6.79 2.28
C SER A 132 0.59 7.75 3.44
N ALA A 133 0.56 7.26 4.68
CA ALA A 133 0.29 8.11 5.84
C ALA A 133 1.37 9.18 6.07
N VAL A 134 2.64 8.83 5.85
CA VAL A 134 3.76 9.78 5.92
C VAL A 134 3.68 10.79 4.77
N ARG A 135 3.45 10.33 3.54
CA ARG A 135 3.29 11.18 2.35
C ARG A 135 2.13 12.19 2.50
N GLN A 136 1.04 11.76 3.13
CA GLN A 136 -0.13 12.61 3.42
C GLN A 136 0.02 13.46 4.69
N ASN A 137 1.19 13.44 5.36
CA ASN A 137 1.43 14.13 6.64
C ASN A 137 0.39 13.81 7.73
N SER A 138 -0.18 12.60 7.69
CA SER A 138 -1.23 12.16 8.62
C SER A 138 -0.66 11.63 9.95
N VAL A 139 0.65 11.42 10.02
CA VAL A 139 1.34 10.93 11.21
C VAL A 139 2.72 11.58 11.32
N ASP A 140 3.14 11.89 12.55
CA ASP A 140 4.53 12.22 12.84
C ASP A 140 5.31 10.94 13.15
N SER A 141 6.33 10.64 12.35
CA SER A 141 7.10 9.39 12.46
C SER A 141 7.82 9.29 13.82
N THR A 142 8.28 10.40 14.38
CA THR A 142 8.99 10.41 15.68
C THR A 142 8.02 10.08 16.82
N ALA A 143 6.85 10.73 16.85
CA ALA A 143 5.79 10.47 17.81
C ALA A 143 5.24 9.04 17.68
N PHE A 144 5.15 8.50 16.47
CA PHE A 144 4.74 7.11 16.25
C PHE A 144 5.77 6.11 16.82
N LEU A 145 7.06 6.38 16.64
CA LEU A 145 8.13 5.56 17.21
C LEU A 145 8.15 5.66 18.75
N ASP A 146 7.97 6.85 19.32
CA ASP A 146 7.79 7.04 20.77
C ASP A 146 6.60 6.22 21.27
N TYR A 147 5.45 6.33 20.60
CA TYR A 147 4.26 5.53 20.90
C TYR A 147 4.61 4.04 20.96
N CYS A 148 5.21 3.48 19.90
CA CYS A 148 5.57 2.06 19.85
C CYS A 148 6.64 1.64 20.88
N SER A 149 7.43 2.57 21.43
CA SER A 149 8.40 2.27 22.49
C SER A 149 7.73 1.90 23.81
N ARG A 150 6.53 2.43 24.09
CA ARG A 150 5.85 2.31 25.37
C ARG A 150 5.26 0.90 25.55
N ALA A 151 5.63 0.24 26.65
CA ALA A 151 5.23 -1.14 26.92
C ALA A 151 3.70 -1.37 26.97
N TYR A 152 2.92 -0.34 27.30
CA TYR A 152 1.46 -0.43 27.42
C TYR A 152 0.71 -0.44 26.07
N VAL A 153 1.40 -0.12 24.97
CA VAL A 153 0.78 0.00 23.63
C VAL A 153 0.21 -1.34 23.15
N GLY A 154 0.98 -2.41 23.28
CA GLY A 154 0.50 -3.75 22.99
C GLY A 154 1.59 -4.74 22.60
N ARG A 155 1.16 -5.97 22.31
CA ARG A 155 2.02 -7.01 21.75
C ARG A 155 2.46 -6.65 20.33
N ASN A 156 3.58 -7.22 19.89
CA ASN A 156 4.11 -7.09 18.53
C ASN A 156 4.47 -5.66 18.11
N ARG A 157 4.67 -4.73 19.06
CA ARG A 157 4.98 -3.32 18.80
C ARG A 157 6.28 -3.06 18.02
N HIS A 158 7.18 -4.04 17.95
CA HIS A 158 8.46 -3.89 17.24
C HIS A 158 8.30 -3.94 15.72
N LEU A 159 7.33 -4.69 15.19
CA LEU A 159 7.08 -4.73 13.75
C LEU A 159 6.55 -3.39 13.21
N PRO A 160 5.48 -2.76 13.74
CA PRO A 160 5.05 -1.45 13.27
C PRO A 160 6.13 -0.37 13.47
N ALA A 161 6.91 -0.42 14.56
CA ALA A 161 8.07 0.47 14.73
C ALA A 161 9.12 0.28 13.63
N PHE A 162 9.41 -0.97 13.25
CA PHE A 162 10.33 -1.28 12.16
C PHE A 162 9.79 -0.83 10.80
N VAL A 163 8.49 -1.00 10.53
CA VAL A 163 7.87 -0.48 9.30
C VAL A 163 8.01 1.05 9.24
N MET A 164 7.68 1.75 10.32
CA MET A 164 7.82 3.21 10.40
C MET A 164 9.28 3.66 10.24
N SER A 165 10.25 2.95 10.80
CA SER A 165 11.67 3.34 10.67
C SER A 165 12.18 3.27 9.22
N LYS A 166 11.49 2.52 8.36
CA LYS A 166 11.74 2.44 6.91
C LYS A 166 10.93 3.43 6.09
N ALA A 167 9.73 3.81 6.54
CA ALA A 167 8.86 4.71 5.79
C ALA A 167 9.46 6.13 5.69
N ARG A 168 9.40 6.70 4.49
CA ARG A 168 9.83 8.06 4.14
C ARG A 168 8.76 8.86 3.41
N GLY A 169 7.71 8.20 2.89
CA GLY A 169 6.62 8.84 2.15
C GLY A 169 7.04 9.32 0.76
N LEU A 170 8.05 8.68 0.16
CA LEU A 170 8.58 9.03 -1.16
C LEU A 170 7.88 8.27 -2.29
N SER A 171 7.25 7.14 -1.99
CA SER A 171 6.50 6.35 -2.97
C SER A 171 5.26 7.11 -3.42
N GLU A 172 5.04 7.26 -4.73
CA GLU A 172 3.94 8.08 -5.24
C GLU A 172 2.57 7.39 -5.09
N ASN A 173 2.59 6.06 -5.06
CA ASN A 173 1.41 5.22 -4.89
C ASN A 173 1.75 3.95 -4.09
N GLY A 174 0.69 3.23 -3.68
CA GLY A 174 0.84 1.97 -2.95
C GLY A 174 1.56 0.85 -3.71
N GLY A 175 1.53 0.87 -5.04
CA GLY A 175 2.22 -0.10 -5.88
C GLY A 175 3.74 0.00 -5.76
N GLU A 176 4.27 1.22 -5.83
CA GLU A 176 5.69 1.50 -5.61
C GLU A 176 6.14 1.14 -4.20
N ALA A 177 5.36 1.54 -3.19
CA ALA A 177 5.64 1.20 -1.80
C ALA A 177 5.66 -0.33 -1.60
N PHE A 178 4.70 -1.04 -2.18
CA PHE A 178 4.64 -2.49 -2.13
C PHE A 178 5.84 -3.14 -2.83
N ALA A 179 6.22 -2.63 -4.01
CA ALA A 179 7.41 -3.07 -4.73
C ALA A 179 8.68 -2.88 -3.91
N LEU A 180 8.87 -1.71 -3.30
CA LEU A 180 10.00 -1.42 -2.43
C LEU A 180 10.08 -2.40 -1.26
N ALA A 181 8.94 -2.73 -0.65
CA ALA A 181 8.88 -3.69 0.43
C ALA A 181 9.22 -5.12 -0.02
N VAL A 182 8.77 -5.53 -1.21
CA VAL A 182 9.12 -6.83 -1.80
C VAL A 182 10.62 -6.90 -2.16
N ILE A 183 11.18 -5.83 -2.74
CA ILE A 183 12.62 -5.69 -3.03
C ILE A 183 13.43 -5.88 -1.73
N PHE A 184 13.04 -5.19 -0.66
CA PHE A 184 13.70 -5.30 0.64
C PHE A 184 13.63 -6.72 1.20
N GLU A 185 12.47 -7.37 1.17
CA GLU A 185 12.32 -8.73 1.68
C GLU A 185 13.12 -9.79 0.93
N PHE A 186 13.44 -9.56 -0.35
CA PHE A 186 14.33 -10.45 -1.10
C PHE A 186 15.80 -10.30 -0.67
N GLY A 187 16.17 -9.24 0.05
CA GLY A 187 17.55 -8.96 0.43
C GLY A 187 18.30 -8.15 -0.61
N PHE A 188 17.61 -7.52 -1.57
CA PHE A 188 18.22 -6.48 -2.41
C PHE A 188 18.50 -5.22 -1.57
N PRO A 189 19.57 -4.46 -1.90
CA PRO A 189 19.81 -3.16 -1.30
C PRO A 189 18.61 -2.24 -1.46
N TRP A 190 18.37 -1.41 -0.44
CA TRP A 190 17.36 -0.37 -0.49
C TRP A 190 17.74 0.64 -1.59
N PRO A 191 16.92 0.84 -2.65
CA PRO A 191 17.21 1.81 -3.69
C PRO A 191 17.02 3.25 -3.20
N GLU A 192 17.67 4.19 -3.89
CA GLU A 192 17.19 5.57 -3.88
C GLU A 192 15.88 5.67 -4.66
N GLN A 193 14.91 6.42 -4.15
CA GLN A 193 13.59 6.55 -4.75
C GLN A 193 13.45 7.88 -5.49
N GLN A 194 12.64 7.89 -6.54
CA GLN A 194 12.21 9.11 -7.22
C GLN A 194 13.39 9.98 -7.73
N VAL A 195 14.42 9.33 -8.27
CA VAL A 195 15.68 9.96 -8.68
C VAL A 195 15.55 10.57 -10.06
N GLU A 196 15.99 11.82 -10.21
CA GLU A 196 16.04 12.51 -11.50
C GLU A 196 17.39 12.32 -12.20
N PHE A 197 17.33 11.83 -13.44
CA PHE A 197 18.44 11.78 -14.38
C PHE A 197 18.30 12.88 -15.42
N SER A 198 19.35 13.66 -15.64
CA SER A 198 19.35 14.74 -16.63
C SER A 198 20.54 14.67 -17.57
N CYS A 199 20.29 14.87 -18.86
CA CYS A 199 21.30 14.93 -19.91
C CYS A 199 20.93 15.96 -20.98
N ILE A 200 21.94 16.38 -21.74
CA ILE A 200 21.78 17.27 -22.89
C ILE A 200 21.68 16.42 -24.15
N GLU A 201 20.58 16.56 -24.88
CA GLU A 201 20.36 15.88 -26.16
C GLU A 201 21.22 16.49 -27.28
N PRO A 202 21.40 15.81 -28.42
CA PRO A 202 22.19 16.33 -29.55
C PRO A 202 21.71 17.69 -30.09
N ASP A 203 20.43 18.01 -29.90
CA ASP A 203 19.83 19.30 -30.26
C ASP A 203 20.08 20.42 -29.24
N GLY A 204 20.85 20.14 -28.18
CA GLY A 204 21.15 21.07 -27.09
C GLY A 204 20.05 21.17 -26.03
N THR A 205 18.94 20.45 -26.17
CA THR A 205 17.86 20.48 -25.18
C THR A 205 18.23 19.67 -23.94
N ARG A 206 17.96 20.23 -22.75
CA ARG A 206 18.08 19.49 -21.49
C ARG A 206 16.84 18.62 -21.30
N LYS A 207 17.03 17.31 -21.20
CA LYS A 207 15.97 16.37 -20.81
C LYS A 207 16.19 15.92 -19.38
N VAL A 208 15.09 15.79 -18.64
CA VAL A 208 15.06 15.27 -17.27
C VAL A 208 14.05 14.13 -17.23
N LYS A 209 14.43 13.01 -16.63
CA LYS A 209 13.52 11.89 -16.34
C LYS A 209 13.72 11.43 -14.92
N ARG A 210 12.61 11.28 -14.22
CA ARG A 210 12.56 10.68 -12.89
C ARG A 210 12.26 9.19 -13.01
N VAL A 211 12.96 8.38 -12.23
CA VAL A 211 12.76 6.92 -12.13
C VAL A 211 12.31 6.56 -10.71
N ASP A 212 11.58 5.45 -10.58
CA ASP A 212 11.00 5.05 -9.29
C ASP A 212 12.09 4.57 -8.32
N PHE A 213 13.06 3.79 -8.83
CA PHE A 213 14.14 3.20 -8.05
C PHE A 213 15.49 3.34 -8.77
N ALA A 214 16.54 3.65 -8.03
CA ALA A 214 17.91 3.66 -8.53
C ALA A 214 18.87 2.96 -7.57
N TRP A 215 19.78 2.16 -8.13
CA TRP A 215 20.90 1.55 -7.43
C TRP A 215 22.22 1.97 -8.08
N TYR A 216 23.12 2.53 -7.26
CA TYR A 216 24.48 2.91 -7.67
C TYR A 216 25.45 1.82 -7.23
N MET A 217 26.04 1.12 -8.19
CA MET A 217 26.94 0.00 -7.93
C MET A 217 28.37 0.47 -7.63
N PRO A 218 29.15 -0.27 -6.81
CA PRO A 218 30.54 0.06 -6.54
C PRO A 218 31.45 0.08 -7.79
N ASP A 219 31.07 -0.63 -8.85
CA ASP A 219 31.77 -0.65 -10.15
C ASP A 219 31.39 0.51 -11.08
N GLY A 220 30.57 1.46 -10.60
CA GLY A 220 30.13 2.63 -11.34
C GLY A 220 28.86 2.41 -12.18
N ARG A 221 28.31 1.19 -12.23
CA ARG A 221 27.04 0.96 -12.93
C ARG A 221 25.88 1.62 -12.19
N ILE A 222 24.93 2.14 -12.97
CA ILE A 222 23.66 2.68 -12.47
C ILE A 222 22.54 1.78 -12.99
N ILE A 223 21.85 1.10 -12.08
CA ILE A 223 20.69 0.27 -12.41
C ILE A 223 19.45 1.02 -11.96
N VAL A 224 18.46 1.18 -12.82
CA VAL A 224 17.17 1.81 -12.46
C VAL A 224 16.03 0.82 -12.60
N GLY A 225 15.06 0.90 -11.69
CA GLY A 225 13.83 0.12 -11.70
C GLY A 225 12.64 1.03 -11.95
N GLU A 226 11.75 0.61 -12.86
CA GLU A 226 10.48 1.30 -13.12
C GLU A 226 9.33 0.32 -12.93
N LEU A 227 8.42 0.68 -12.01
CA LEU A 227 7.15 0.00 -11.84
C LEU A 227 6.20 0.51 -12.93
N ASP A 228 6.03 -0.31 -13.95
CA ASP A 228 5.04 -0.03 -14.97
C ASP A 228 3.65 -0.39 -14.44
N GLY A 229 2.83 0.65 -14.26
CA GLY A 229 1.42 0.52 -13.98
C GLY A 229 0.73 -0.14 -15.17
N GLN A 230 0.51 -1.45 -15.10
CA GLN A 230 -0.20 -2.27 -16.11
C GLN A 230 -1.60 -1.79 -16.50
N GLN A 231 -2.08 -0.66 -15.98
CA GLN A 231 -3.29 0.01 -16.46
C GLN A 231 -3.21 0.44 -17.94
N LYS A 232 -2.02 0.46 -18.57
CA LYS A 232 -1.87 0.84 -19.99
C LYS A 232 -2.05 -0.31 -21.00
N TYR A 233 -2.09 -1.57 -20.57
CA TYR A 233 -2.08 -2.71 -21.50
C TYR A 233 -3.37 -3.53 -21.51
N VAL A 234 -4.22 -3.38 -20.50
CA VAL A 234 -5.40 -4.23 -20.28
C VAL A 234 -6.72 -3.47 -20.48
N ASP A 235 -6.69 -2.14 -20.43
CA ASP A 235 -7.87 -1.29 -20.61
C ASP A 235 -7.74 -0.37 -21.83
N PRO A 236 -8.43 -0.66 -22.95
CA PRO A 236 -8.46 0.19 -24.15
C PRO A 236 -8.95 1.63 -23.89
N SER A 237 -9.63 1.89 -22.77
CA SER A 237 -10.06 3.24 -22.38
C SER A 237 -8.93 4.07 -21.75
N MET A 238 -7.88 3.41 -21.24
CA MET A 238 -6.73 4.02 -20.57
C MET A 238 -5.50 4.20 -21.48
N THR A 239 -5.53 3.63 -22.70
CA THR A 239 -4.52 3.92 -23.74
C THR A 239 -4.70 5.30 -24.36
N GLY A 240 -5.78 6.03 -24.03
CA GLY A 240 -6.08 7.33 -24.60
C GLY A 240 -6.22 7.30 -26.13
N GLY A 241 -6.58 6.15 -26.70
CA GLY A 241 -6.63 5.91 -28.15
C GLY A 241 -5.28 5.57 -28.80
N ARG A 242 -4.19 5.40 -28.02
CA ARG A 242 -2.88 5.02 -28.54
C ARG A 242 -2.83 3.55 -28.91
N THR A 243 -2.11 3.25 -29.98
CA THR A 243 -1.86 1.87 -30.41
C THR A 243 -0.80 1.21 -29.52
N ILE A 244 -0.82 -0.12 -29.43
CA ILE A 244 0.21 -0.89 -28.72
C ILE A 244 1.62 -0.53 -29.24
N SER A 245 1.74 -0.25 -30.55
CA SER A 245 3.02 0.14 -31.17
C SER A 245 3.56 1.47 -30.65
N GLU A 246 2.68 2.45 -30.38
CA GLU A 246 3.09 3.76 -29.86
C GLU A 246 3.57 3.65 -28.41
N ILE A 247 2.93 2.81 -27.60
CA ILE A 247 3.34 2.58 -26.20
C ILE A 247 4.74 1.94 -26.15
N VAL A 248 4.98 0.94 -27.01
CA VAL A 248 6.28 0.27 -27.09
C VAL A 248 7.37 1.22 -27.56
N GLU A 249 7.08 2.11 -28.52
CA GLU A 249 8.05 3.11 -28.97
C GLU A 249 8.34 4.14 -27.87
N ASP A 250 7.32 4.66 -27.17
CA ASP A 250 7.48 5.58 -26.03
C ASP A 250 8.38 4.97 -24.93
N GLU A 251 8.19 3.68 -24.62
CA GLU A 251 9.02 2.97 -23.64
C GLU A 251 10.47 2.80 -24.11
N ARG A 252 10.66 2.50 -25.40
CA ARG A 252 11.98 2.36 -26.02
C ARG A 252 12.72 3.68 -26.01
N GLU A 253 12.09 4.76 -26.43
CA GLU A 253 12.64 6.12 -26.40
C GLU A 253 13.00 6.52 -24.97
N ARG A 254 12.12 6.22 -24.01
CA ARG A 254 12.38 6.48 -22.58
C ARG A 254 13.65 5.76 -22.10
N SER A 255 13.81 4.47 -22.41
CA SER A 255 15.00 3.72 -22.01
C SER A 255 16.27 4.22 -22.70
N GLN A 256 16.20 4.56 -23.99
CA GLN A 256 17.34 5.16 -24.71
C GLN A 256 17.79 6.48 -24.08
N MET A 257 16.85 7.32 -23.68
CA MET A 257 17.15 8.59 -23.02
C MET A 257 17.85 8.38 -21.67
N LEU A 258 17.41 7.40 -20.87
CA LEU A 258 18.07 7.05 -19.61
C LEU A 258 19.51 6.56 -19.84
N TYR A 259 19.75 5.75 -20.88
CA TYR A 259 21.11 5.33 -21.25
C TYR A 259 22.01 6.53 -21.63
N ARG A 260 21.49 7.52 -22.37
CA ARG A 260 22.22 8.77 -22.67
C ARG A 260 22.54 9.57 -21.41
N CYS A 261 21.69 9.47 -20.38
CA CYS A 261 21.89 10.08 -19.08
C CYS A 261 22.82 9.29 -18.14
N GLY A 262 23.50 8.24 -18.63
CA GLY A 262 24.49 7.47 -17.87
C GLY A 262 23.93 6.27 -17.10
N VAL A 263 22.63 5.98 -17.23
CA VAL A 263 22.07 4.72 -16.72
C VAL A 263 22.72 3.55 -17.46
N SER A 264 23.10 2.51 -16.75
CA SER A 264 23.70 1.30 -17.33
C SER A 264 22.64 0.26 -17.70
N THR A 265 21.62 0.07 -16.84
CA THR A 265 20.57 -0.92 -17.03
C THR A 265 19.22 -0.37 -16.57
N VAL A 266 18.18 -0.53 -17.39
CA VAL A 266 16.79 -0.19 -17.04
C VAL A 266 15.99 -1.48 -16.83
N VAL A 267 15.40 -1.66 -15.65
CA VAL A 267 14.59 -2.82 -15.28
C VAL A 267 13.12 -2.39 -15.19
N ARG A 268 12.33 -2.74 -16.22
CA ARG A 268 10.87 -2.55 -16.20
C ARG A 268 10.19 -3.77 -15.59
N PHE A 269 9.32 -3.55 -14.62
CA PHE A 269 8.51 -4.61 -14.05
C PHE A 269 7.09 -4.14 -13.79
N THR A 270 6.16 -5.06 -13.91
CA THR A 270 4.74 -4.81 -13.72
C THR A 270 4.35 -5.02 -12.28
N PHE A 271 3.20 -4.49 -11.86
CA PHE A 271 2.68 -4.82 -10.53
C PHE A 271 2.45 -6.33 -10.34
N ASP A 272 2.06 -7.04 -11.40
CA ASP A 272 1.92 -8.50 -11.37
C ASP A 272 3.26 -9.22 -11.15
N ASP A 273 4.37 -8.73 -11.72
CA ASP A 273 5.71 -9.25 -11.42
C ASP A 273 6.05 -9.12 -9.93
N VAL A 274 5.64 -8.02 -9.31
CA VAL A 274 5.84 -7.74 -7.88
C VAL A 274 4.99 -8.67 -7.02
N VAL A 275 3.70 -8.85 -7.35
CA VAL A 275 2.77 -9.72 -6.62
C VAL A 275 3.19 -11.19 -6.74
N ARG A 276 3.62 -11.65 -7.92
CA ARG A 276 4.14 -13.00 -8.12
C ARG A 276 5.55 -13.19 -7.57
N ARG A 277 6.24 -12.09 -7.21
CA ARG A 277 7.56 -12.00 -6.55
C ARG A 277 8.73 -12.57 -7.36
N THR A 278 8.69 -13.84 -7.76
CA THR A 278 9.76 -14.52 -8.51
C THR A 278 10.11 -13.81 -9.83
N PRO A 279 9.15 -13.29 -10.62
CA PRO A 279 9.49 -12.54 -11.83
C PRO A 279 10.31 -11.28 -11.54
N LEU A 280 9.94 -10.50 -10.51
CA LEU A 280 10.68 -9.33 -10.08
C LEU A 280 12.10 -9.70 -9.61
N GLU A 281 12.21 -10.73 -8.76
CA GLU A 281 13.52 -11.20 -8.26
C GLU A 281 14.46 -11.54 -9.41
N ARG A 282 13.97 -12.34 -10.38
CA ARG A 282 14.76 -12.75 -11.55
C ARG A 282 15.23 -11.53 -12.34
N LYS A 283 14.33 -10.59 -12.65
CA LYS A 283 14.66 -9.37 -13.40
C LYS A 283 15.77 -8.55 -12.74
N LEU A 284 15.69 -8.36 -11.42
CA LEU A 284 16.70 -7.61 -10.66
C LEU A 284 18.05 -8.34 -10.60
N ARG A 285 18.04 -9.67 -10.44
CA ARG A 285 19.27 -10.49 -10.49
C ARG A 285 19.94 -10.45 -11.86
N GLU A 286 19.16 -10.60 -12.93
CA GLU A 286 19.65 -10.54 -14.32
C GLU A 286 20.24 -9.16 -14.66
N ALA A 287 19.67 -8.09 -14.11
CA ALA A 287 20.21 -6.73 -14.22
C ALA A 287 21.51 -6.52 -13.43
N GLY A 288 21.87 -7.48 -12.56
CA GLY A 288 23.06 -7.43 -11.73
C GLY A 288 22.91 -6.64 -10.44
N VAL A 289 21.68 -6.45 -9.94
CA VAL A 289 21.47 -5.92 -8.58
C VAL A 289 21.90 -7.00 -7.58
N PRO A 290 22.86 -6.71 -6.67
CA PRO A 290 23.33 -7.69 -5.71
C PRO A 290 22.20 -8.07 -4.76
N CYS A 291 22.13 -9.33 -4.34
CA CYS A 291 21.11 -9.82 -3.42
C CYS A 291 21.78 -10.54 -2.26
N GLY A 292 21.60 -10.04 -1.05
CA GLY A 292 22.06 -10.66 0.18
C GLY A 292 21.04 -11.68 0.74
N ALA A 293 21.26 -12.08 1.98
CA ALA A 293 20.26 -12.85 2.72
C ALA A 293 19.02 -11.98 2.99
N PRO A 294 17.80 -12.56 2.96
CA PRO A 294 16.60 -11.86 3.36
C PRO A 294 16.72 -11.24 4.77
N PRO A 295 16.18 -10.03 4.99
CA PRO A 295 16.26 -9.39 6.29
C PRO A 295 15.43 -10.15 7.34
N VAL A 296 15.96 -10.22 8.56
CA VAL A 296 15.20 -10.75 9.71
C VAL A 296 14.22 -9.68 10.18
N LEU A 297 12.94 -9.86 9.83
CA LEU A 297 11.88 -9.00 10.31
C LEU A 297 11.56 -9.28 11.78
N PRO A 298 11.19 -8.25 12.59
CA PRO A 298 10.71 -8.47 13.94
C PRO A 298 9.50 -9.41 13.93
N GLN A 299 9.66 -10.59 14.53
CA GLN A 299 8.57 -11.55 14.61
C GLN A 299 7.54 -11.07 15.65
N PRO A 300 6.24 -11.32 15.43
CA PRO A 300 5.28 -11.19 16.48
C PRO A 300 5.68 -12.11 17.65
N HIS A 301 5.81 -11.55 18.85
CA HIS A 301 6.09 -12.31 20.07
C HIS A 301 4.95 -13.31 20.28
N GLY A 302 5.17 -14.59 19.99
CA GLY A 302 4.19 -15.65 20.32
C GLY A 302 4.02 -16.84 19.38
N HIS A 303 4.97 -17.17 18.50
CA HIS A 303 5.07 -18.53 17.96
C HIS A 303 6.28 -19.24 18.59
N ARG A 304 6.09 -19.71 19.82
CA ARG A 304 6.74 -20.92 20.32
C ARG A 304 5.65 -21.97 20.48
#